data_AF-A0A1A8CU88-F1
#
_entry.id   AF-A0A1A8CU88-F1
#
_cell.length_a   1.000
_cell.length_b   1.000
_cell.length_c   1.000
_cell.angle_alpha   90.00
_cell.angle_beta   90.00
_cell.angle_gamma   90.00
#
_symmetry.space_group_name_H-M   'P 1'
#
loop_
_entity.id
_entity.type
_entity.pdbx_description
1 polymer ?
#
loop_
_entity_poly.entity_id
_entity_poly.type
_entity_poly.pdbx_seq_one_letter_code
_entity_poly.pdbx_strand_id
1 'polypeptide(L)'
;EPCYRRNLQEVASMLKSKHQDKFLLLNLSEKRHDIKRLNPKVQEYCWPDLHSPPLDRICAICKAMETWLTSDPNNVVVLQCKG
;
A
#
# COMPACT_ATOMS: atom_id res chain seq x y z
N GLU A 1 18.23 5.00 -7.48
CA GLU A 1 17.51 6.08 -8.20
C GLU A 1 16.89 7.13 -7.26
N PRO A 2 17.50 8.32 -7.15
CA PRO A 2 16.99 9.46 -6.37
C PRO A 2 15.56 9.89 -6.75
N CYS A 3 15.19 9.71 -8.03
CA CYS A 3 13.88 10.05 -8.57
C CYS A 3 12.75 9.26 -7.91
N TYR A 4 12.93 7.95 -7.70
CA TYR A 4 11.90 7.08 -7.12
C TYR A 4 11.47 7.51 -5.71
N ARG A 5 12.44 7.88 -4.87
CA ARG A 5 12.15 8.31 -3.49
C ARG A 5 11.42 9.66 -3.45
N ARG A 6 11.77 10.59 -4.35
CA ARG A 6 11.05 11.86 -4.49
C ARG A 6 9.61 11.61 -4.94
N ASN A 7 9.40 10.75 -5.92
CA ASN A 7 8.07 10.40 -6.41
C ASN A 7 7.20 9.78 -5.30
N LEU A 8 7.77 8.88 -4.48
CA LEU A 8 7.06 8.33 -3.32
C LEU A 8 6.66 9.41 -2.30
N GLN A 9 7.52 10.39 -2.06
CA GLN A 9 7.21 11.51 -1.16
C GLN A 9 6.08 12.39 -1.71
N GLU A 10 6.09 12.68 -3.01
CA GLU A 10 5.04 13.44 -3.68
C GLU A 10 3.70 12.70 -3.63
N VAL A 11 3.69 11.40 -3.94
CA VAL A 11 2.49 10.56 -3.84
C VAL A 11 1.97 10.52 -2.40
N ALA A 12 2.85 10.35 -1.41
CA ALA A 12 2.44 10.35 0.00
C ALA A 12 1.85 11.70 0.43
N SER A 13 2.41 12.82 -0.04
CA SER A 13 1.88 14.17 0.21
C SER A 13 0.49 14.36 -0.43
N MET A 14 0.35 13.92 -1.68
CA MET A 14 -0.91 13.99 -2.42
C MET A 14 -2.01 13.15 -1.76
N LEU A 15 -1.70 11.93 -1.32
CA LEU A 15 -2.66 11.07 -0.61
C LEU A 15 -3.11 11.69 0.71
N LYS A 16 -2.18 12.25 1.50
CA LYS A 16 -2.54 12.96 2.74
C LYS A 16 -3.39 14.19 2.48
N SER A 17 -3.11 14.94 1.41
CA SER A 17 -3.88 16.13 1.04
C SER A 17 -5.31 15.79 0.57
N LYS A 18 -5.47 14.75 -0.27
CA LYS A 18 -6.77 14.38 -0.86
C LYS A 18 -7.63 13.47 0.03
N HIS A 19 -7.01 12.56 0.76
CA HIS A 19 -7.70 11.51 1.51
C HIS A 19 -7.43 11.56 3.01
N GLN A 20 -6.60 12.48 3.51
CA GLN A 20 -6.28 12.61 4.93
C GLN A 20 -5.80 11.27 5.52
N ASP A 21 -6.59 10.67 6.41
CA ASP A 21 -6.36 9.36 7.03
C ASP A 21 -7.23 8.24 6.44
N LYS A 22 -8.03 8.54 5.42
CA LYS A 22 -8.95 7.63 4.70
C LYS A 22 -8.28 6.86 3.55
N PHE A 23 -6.98 6.61 3.66
CA PHE A 23 -6.28 5.74 2.72
C PHE A 23 -5.54 4.61 3.43
N LEU A 24 -5.62 3.41 2.87
CA LEU A 24 -4.88 2.24 3.30
C LEU A 24 -3.84 1.88 2.25
N LEU A 25 -2.57 1.81 2.65
CA LEU A 25 -1.47 1.44 1.76
C LEU A 25 -1.12 -0.03 1.99
N LEU A 26 -1.26 -0.86 0.95
CA LEU A 26 -0.84 -2.26 0.96
C LEU A 26 0.43 -2.37 0.11
N ASN A 27 1.56 -2.64 0.75
CA ASN A 27 2.78 -2.99 0.03
C ASN A 27 2.70 -4.46 -0.34
N LEU A 28 2.53 -4.73 -1.63
CA LEU A 28 2.55 -6.07 -2.16
C LEU A 28 3.99 -6.52 -2.35
N SER A 29 4.94 -5.66 -2.72
CA SER A 29 6.35 -6.06 -2.92
C SER A 29 7.07 -6.54 -1.66
N GLU A 30 8.33 -6.93 -1.79
CA GLU A 30 9.24 -7.19 -0.67
C GLU A 30 9.26 -6.03 0.35
N LYS A 31 9.68 -6.32 1.58
CA LYS A 31 9.69 -5.33 2.66
C LYS A 31 10.55 -4.13 2.31
N ARG A 32 9.99 -2.93 2.52
CA ARG A 32 10.62 -1.66 2.13
C ARG A 32 10.57 -0.62 3.25
N HIS A 33 11.72 -0.37 3.86
CA HIS A 33 11.84 0.57 4.99
C HIS A 33 11.50 2.03 4.61
N ASP A 34 11.72 2.42 3.36
CA ASP A 34 11.39 3.74 2.83
C ASP A 34 9.87 3.98 2.78
N ILE A 35 9.09 2.98 2.37
CA ILE A 35 7.61 3.06 2.33
C ILE A 35 7.04 3.17 3.75
N LYS A 36 7.50 2.30 4.65
CA LYS A 36 7.04 2.30 6.06
C LYS A 36 7.32 3.60 6.80
N ARG A 37 8.42 4.30 6.45
CA ARG A 37 8.73 5.63 6.99
C ARG A 37 7.79 6.72 6.49
N LEU A 38 7.27 6.61 5.26
CA LEU A 38 6.36 7.59 4.68
C LEU A 38 4.92 7.41 5.21
N ASN A 39 4.51 6.17 5.41
CA ASN A 39 3.24 5.82 6.01
C ASN A 39 3.39 4.67 7.03
N PRO A 40 3.41 4.98 8.34
CA PRO A 40 3.48 3.95 9.39
C PRO A 40 2.32 2.94 9.37
N LYS A 41 1.18 3.30 8.77
CA LYS A 41 -0.01 2.43 8.64
C LYS A 41 0.07 1.45 7.45
N VAL A 42 1.22 1.36 6.76
CA VAL A 42 1.37 0.41 5.64
C VAL A 42 1.21 -1.04 6.11
N GLN A 43 0.47 -1.84 5.35
CA GLN A 43 0.41 -3.29 5.53
C GLN A 43 1.36 -3.96 4.54
N GLU A 44 2.24 -4.80 5.05
CA GLU A 44 3.32 -5.44 4.30
C GLU A 44 2.96 -6.88 3.98
N TYR A 45 2.75 -7.20 2.70
CA TYR A 45 2.43 -8.55 2.24
C TYR A 45 3.65 -9.31 1.70
N CYS A 46 4.80 -8.66 1.54
CA CYS A 46 6.11 -9.29 1.29
C CYS A 46 6.08 -10.30 0.12
N TRP A 47 5.48 -9.92 -1.00
CA TRP A 47 5.40 -10.75 -2.19
C TRP A 47 6.76 -10.71 -2.92
N PRO A 48 7.41 -11.87 -3.13
CA PRO A 48 8.67 -11.94 -3.87
C PRO A 48 8.49 -11.57 -5.35
N ASP A 49 9.51 -10.93 -5.94
CA ASP A 49 9.50 -10.63 -7.37
C ASP A 49 9.35 -11.91 -8.21
N LEU A 50 8.66 -11.82 -9.35
CA LEU A 50 8.49 -12.89 -10.35
C LEU A 50 7.74 -14.17 -9.91
N HIS A 51 7.25 -14.23 -8.68
CA HIS A 51 6.45 -15.36 -8.19
C HIS A 51 4.98 -14.99 -8.04
N SER A 52 4.08 -15.98 -8.10
CA SER A 52 2.70 -15.78 -7.63
C SER A 52 2.65 -15.97 -6.11
N PRO A 53 1.80 -15.23 -5.39
CA PRO A 53 1.67 -15.38 -3.96
C PRO A 53 0.80 -16.62 -3.67
N PRO A 54 0.93 -17.21 -2.48
CA PRO A 54 -0.02 -18.20 -2.01
C PRO A 54 -1.46 -17.68 -2.04
N LEU A 55 -2.44 -18.53 -2.35
CA LEU A 55 -3.85 -18.14 -2.46
C LEU A 55 -4.40 -17.54 -1.15
N ASP A 56 -3.98 -18.07 0.00
CA ASP A 56 -4.33 -17.55 1.32
C ASP A 56 -3.88 -16.09 1.49
N ARG A 57 -2.75 -15.71 0.90
CA ARG A 57 -2.27 -14.32 0.90
C ARG A 57 -3.16 -13.44 0.04
N ILE A 58 -3.61 -13.92 -1.13
CA ILE A 58 -4.57 -13.19 -1.97
C ILE A 58 -5.87 -12.97 -1.20
N CYS A 59 -6.40 -14.02 -0.55
CA CYS A 59 -7.60 -13.92 0.27
C CYS A 59 -7.42 -12.91 1.42
N ALA A 60 -6.26 -12.89 2.07
CA ALA A 60 -5.97 -11.92 3.12
C ALA A 60 -5.97 -10.47 2.59
N ILE A 61 -5.36 -10.23 1.43
CA ILE A 61 -5.37 -8.92 0.75
C ILE A 61 -6.82 -8.51 0.44
N CYS A 62 -7.59 -9.39 -0.20
CA CYS A 62 -8.99 -9.12 -0.54
C CYS A 62 -9.83 -8.79 0.69
N LYS A 63 -9.67 -9.56 1.78
CA LYS A 63 -10.39 -9.33 3.04
C LYS A 63 -10.01 -7.99 3.69
N ALA A 64 -8.73 -7.61 3.66
CA ALA A 64 -8.27 -6.31 4.15
C ALA A 64 -8.84 -5.15 3.32
N MET A 65 -8.86 -5.30 1.99
CA MET A 65 -9.46 -4.32 1.07
C MET A 65 -10.95 -4.16 1.32
N GLU A 66 -11.69 -5.26 1.38
CA GLU A 66 -13.14 -5.26 1.65
C GLU A 66 -13.45 -4.60 2.99
N THR A 67 -12.76 -5.00 4.06
CA THR A 67 -12.95 -4.44 5.40
C THR A 67 -12.74 -2.92 5.41
N TRP A 68 -11.70 -2.43 4.73
CA TRP A 68 -11.40 -1.00 4.69
C TRP A 68 -12.37 -0.20 3.82
N LEU A 69 -12.69 -0.70 2.63
CA LEU A 69 -13.55 0.00 1.67
C LEU A 69 -15.01 0.05 2.15
N THR A 70 -15.46 -0.98 2.88
CA THR A 70 -16.83 -1.03 3.42
C THR A 70 -17.01 -0.16 4.67
N SER A 71 -15.94 0.23 5.37
CA SER A 71 -16.08 0.99 6.62
C SER A 71 -16.40 2.48 6.44
N ASP A 72 -16.04 3.08 5.29
CA ASP A 72 -16.38 4.47 4.94
C ASP A 72 -16.40 4.62 3.42
N PRO A 73 -17.45 5.20 2.80
CA PRO A 73 -17.52 5.36 1.34
C PRO A 73 -16.41 6.26 0.75
N ASN A 74 -15.71 7.04 1.57
CA ASN A 74 -14.58 7.87 1.15
C ASN A 74 -13.23 7.17 1.31
N ASN A 75 -13.20 5.95 1.86
CA ASN A 75 -11.98 5.19 2.01
C ASN A 75 -11.44 4.74 0.65
N VAL A 76 -10.13 4.89 0.48
CA VAL A 76 -9.41 4.39 -0.70
C VAL A 76 -8.33 3.40 -0.30
N VAL A 77 -8.06 2.43 -1.17
CA VAL A 77 -6.92 1.51 -1.03
C VAL A 77 -5.89 1.84 -2.10
N VAL A 78 -4.63 1.90 -1.70
CA VAL A 78 -3.48 2.06 -2.59
C VAL A 78 -2.67 0.75 -2.56
N LEU A 79 -2.61 0.08 -3.71
CA LEU A 79 -1.77 -1.10 -3.89
C LEU A 79 -0.41 -0.64 -4.42
N GLN A 80 0.66 -1.00 -3.71
CA GLN A 80 2.02 -0.73 -4.17
C GLN A 80 2.75 -2.02 -4.53
N CYS A 81 3.21 -2.10 -5.78
CA CYS A 81 4.09 -3.15 -6.30
C CYS A 81 5.42 -2.53 -6.77
N LYS A 82 6.47 -3.33 -6.74
CA LYS A 82 7.70 -2.97 -7.45
C LYS A 82 7.43 -3.19 -8.95
N GLY A 83 7.65 -2.15 -9.74
CA GLY A 83 7.67 -2.22 -11.21
C GLY A 83 9.05 -2.61 -11.72
#